data_AF-A0A841BN03-F1
#
_entry.id   AF-A0A841BN03-F1
#
_cell.length_a   1.000
_cell.length_b   1.000
_cell.length_c   1.000
_cell.angle_alpha   90.00
_cell.angle_beta   90.00
_cell.angle_gamma   90.00
#
_symmetry.space_group_name_H-M   'P 1'
#
loop_
_entity.id
_entity.type
_entity.pdbx_description
1 polymer ?
#
loop_
_entity_poly.entity_id
_entity_poly.type
_entity_poly.pdbx_seq_one_letter_code
_entity_poly.pdbx_strand_id
1 'polypeptide(L)'
;MTPEEWLDGEMRHHLEEFGQIGLYELLWLLNETELGLSDEAAMGLARRVATTGVTERLGELRRLSWVSADVLAGPLDPAVLADDEAWLEDADSSYVALVQP
;
A
#
# COMPACT_ATOMS: atom_id res chain seq x y z
N MET A 1 11.48 -9.73 -15.20
CA MET A 1 10.56 -9.09 -14.25
C MET A 1 11.41 -8.46 -13.17
N THR A 2 11.33 -7.14 -13.03
CA THR A 2 11.98 -6.39 -11.96
C THR A 2 11.14 -6.46 -10.68
N PRO A 3 11.72 -6.16 -9.50
CA PRO A 3 10.95 -6.02 -8.26
C PRO A 3 9.76 -5.05 -8.37
N GLU A 4 9.92 -3.99 -9.16
CA GLU A 4 8.88 -2.97 -9.36
C GLU A 4 7.74 -3.48 -10.24
N GLU A 5 8.06 -4.15 -11.35
CA GLU A 5 7.06 -4.81 -12.20
C GLU A 5 6.30 -5.90 -11.44
N TRP A 6 6.99 -6.64 -10.57
CA TRP A 6 6.37 -7.67 -9.75
C TRP A 6 5.41 -7.05 -8.73
N LEU A 7 5.86 -6.06 -7.95
CA LEU A 7 5.04 -5.44 -6.90
C LEU A 7 3.86 -4.65 -7.48
N ASP A 8 4.02 -3.98 -8.63
CA ASP A 8 2.89 -3.36 -9.36
C ASP A 8 1.85 -4.41 -9.78
N GLY A 9 2.31 -5.58 -10.22
CA GLY A 9 1.45 -6.73 -10.52
C GLY A 9 0.68 -7.22 -9.28
N GLU A 10 1.35 -7.41 -8.15
CA GLU A 10 0.72 -7.81 -6.88
C GLU A 10 -0.30 -6.76 -6.41
N MET A 11 0.04 -5.47 -6.47
CA MET A 11 -0.87 -4.37 -6.12
C MET A 11 -2.15 -4.42 -6.96
N ARG A 12 -2.02 -4.54 -8.28
CA ARG A 12 -3.17 -4.64 -9.19
C ARG A 12 -4.00 -5.87 -8.91
N HIS A 13 -3.35 -7.02 -8.70
CA HIS A 13 -4.04 -8.26 -8.38
C HIS A 13 -4.86 -8.14 -7.09
N HIS A 14 -4.30 -7.57 -6.02
CA HIS A 14 -5.05 -7.37 -4.77
C HIS A 14 -6.20 -6.39 -4.93
N LEU A 15 -6.00 -5.30 -5.67
CA LEU A 15 -7.08 -4.38 -5.98
C LEU A 15 -8.20 -5.07 -6.78
N GLU A 16 -7.87 -5.91 -7.75
CA GLU A 16 -8.85 -6.66 -8.56
C GLU A 16 -9.60 -7.73 -7.76
N GLU A 17 -8.91 -8.50 -6.91
CA GLU A 17 -9.49 -9.62 -6.16
C GLU A 17 -10.20 -9.19 -4.87
N PHE A 18 -9.64 -8.21 -4.15
CA PHE A 18 -10.09 -7.83 -2.82
C PHE A 18 -10.64 -6.41 -2.74
N GLY A 19 -10.50 -5.61 -3.82
CA GLY A 19 -10.93 -4.21 -3.84
C GLY A 19 -10.01 -3.26 -3.06
N GLN A 20 -8.97 -3.77 -2.39
CA GLN A 20 -8.07 -2.97 -1.57
C GLN A 20 -6.70 -3.63 -1.38
N ILE A 21 -5.70 -2.82 -1.05
CA ILE A 21 -4.40 -3.28 -0.54
C ILE A 21 -3.82 -2.24 0.44
N GLY A 22 -3.40 -2.69 1.61
CA GLY A 22 -2.73 -1.88 2.62
C GLY A 22 -1.34 -1.42 2.17
N LEU A 23 -0.95 -0.20 2.54
CA LEU A 23 0.43 0.27 2.31
C LEU A 23 1.44 -0.62 3.04
N TYR A 24 1.11 -1.06 4.25
CA TYR A 24 1.92 -2.03 5.00
C TYR A 24 2.05 -3.37 4.27
N GLU A 25 1.01 -3.81 3.54
CA GLU A 25 1.02 -5.09 2.81
C GLU A 25 2.02 -5.05 1.66
N LEU A 26 2.15 -3.92 0.96
CA LEU A 26 3.17 -3.75 -0.08
C LEU A 26 4.60 -3.92 0.47
N LEU A 27 4.86 -3.43 1.69
CA LEU A 27 6.15 -3.64 2.36
C LEU A 27 6.33 -5.08 2.82
N TRP A 28 5.28 -5.66 3.39
CA TRP A 28 5.29 -7.05 3.85
C TRP A 28 5.57 -8.00 2.68
N LEU A 29 4.91 -7.82 1.54
CA LEU A 29 5.16 -8.56 0.31
C LEU A 29 6.64 -8.50 -0.11
N LEU A 30 7.26 -7.32 -0.07
CA LEU A 30 8.69 -7.18 -0.38
C LEU A 30 9.58 -7.93 0.63
N ASN A 31 9.24 -7.90 1.91
CA ASN A 31 10.00 -8.55 2.97
C ASN A 31 9.90 -10.09 2.93
N GLU A 32 8.81 -10.64 2.38
CA GLU A 32 8.66 -12.09 2.21
C GLU A 32 9.35 -12.64 0.96
N THR A 33 9.83 -11.76 0.07
CA THR A 33 10.55 -12.18 -1.13
C THR A 33 12.05 -12.43 -0.88
N GLU A 34 12.66 -13.29 -1.70
CA GLU A 34 14.11 -13.52 -1.71
C GLU A 34 14.91 -12.39 -2.41
N LEU A 35 14.34 -11.19 -2.57
CA LEU A 35 14.95 -10.09 -3.32
C LEU A 35 16.13 -9.42 -2.59
N GLY A 36 16.29 -9.66 -1.29
CA GLY A 36 17.43 -9.17 -0.51
C GLY A 36 17.52 -7.63 -0.45
N LEU A 37 16.38 -6.94 -0.51
CA LEU A 37 16.31 -5.49 -0.39
C LEU A 37 16.61 -5.04 1.05
N SER A 38 17.27 -3.90 1.22
CA SER A 38 17.30 -3.22 2.50
C SER A 38 15.93 -2.59 2.81
N ASP A 39 15.64 -2.34 4.08
CA ASP A 39 14.39 -1.68 4.51
C ASP A 39 14.15 -0.35 3.76
N GLU A 40 15.20 0.45 3.57
CA GLU A 40 15.13 1.71 2.81
C GLU A 40 14.76 1.48 1.33
N ALA A 41 15.35 0.46 0.71
CA ALA A 41 15.08 0.12 -0.69
C ALA A 41 13.66 -0.43 -0.86
N ALA A 42 13.20 -1.27 0.08
CA ALA A 42 11.84 -1.80 0.09
C ALA A 42 10.81 -0.68 0.28
N MET A 43 11.04 0.22 1.25
CA MET A 43 10.20 1.40 1.48
C MET A 43 10.14 2.31 0.25
N GLY A 44 11.29 2.62 -0.34
CA GLY A 44 11.35 3.44 -1.55
C GLY A 44 10.62 2.80 -2.73
N LEU A 45 10.66 1.47 -2.86
CA LEU A 45 9.97 0.74 -3.91
C LEU A 45 8.44 0.73 -3.69
N ALA A 46 7.99 0.37 -2.50
CA ALA A 46 6.57 0.34 -2.16
C ALA A 46 5.92 1.72 -2.36
N ARG A 47 6.61 2.80 -1.97
CA ARG A 47 6.18 4.19 -2.23
C ARG A 47 5.94 4.49 -3.71
N ARG A 48 6.87 4.09 -4.58
CA ARG A 48 6.73 4.31 -6.04
C ARG A 48 5.53 3.54 -6.60
N VAL A 49 5.34 2.30 -6.18
CA VAL A 49 4.22 1.47 -6.64
C VAL A 49 2.88 2.03 -6.14
N ALA A 50 2.76 2.37 -4.86
CA ALA A 50 1.54 3.00 -4.33
C ALA A 50 1.24 4.34 -5.01
N THR A 51 2.27 5.16 -5.29
CA THR A 51 2.12 6.42 -6.03
C THR A 51 1.59 6.17 -7.44
N THR A 52 2.05 5.11 -8.11
CA THR A 52 1.54 4.69 -9.41
C THR A 52 0.06 4.32 -9.31
N GLY A 53 -0.33 3.53 -8.31
CA GLY A 53 -1.73 3.16 -8.08
C GLY A 53 -2.66 4.36 -7.92
N VAL A 54 -2.24 5.38 -7.16
CA VAL A 54 -2.99 6.65 -7.02
C VAL A 54 -3.03 7.43 -8.33
N THR A 55 -1.86 7.61 -8.98
CA THR A 55 -1.73 8.45 -10.18
C THR A 55 -2.51 7.89 -11.37
N GLU A 56 -2.50 6.57 -11.53
CA GLU A 56 -3.24 5.86 -12.57
C GLU A 56 -4.72 5.65 -12.23
N ARG A 57 -5.18 6.13 -11.06
CA ARG A 57 -6.57 5.99 -10.59
C ARG A 57 -7.02 4.53 -10.47
N LEU A 58 -6.12 3.65 -10.04
CA LEU A 58 -6.45 2.26 -9.70
C LEU A 58 -7.17 2.17 -8.35
N GLY A 59 -6.92 3.14 -7.47
CA GLY A 59 -7.59 3.29 -6.18
C GLY A 59 -7.35 4.66 -5.56
N GLU A 60 -8.06 4.93 -4.47
CA GLU A 60 -7.92 6.11 -3.62
C GLU A 60 -7.33 5.71 -2.27
N LEU A 61 -6.49 6.57 -1.69
CA LEU A 61 -5.98 6.33 -0.35
C LEU A 61 -7.09 6.53 0.68
N ARG A 62 -7.32 5.53 1.53
CA ARG A 62 -8.30 5.57 2.62
C ARG A 62 -7.70 4.98 3.88
N ARG A 63 -8.24 5.37 5.03
CA ARG A 63 -7.91 4.77 6.31
C ARG A 63 -8.98 3.75 6.68
N LEU A 64 -8.55 2.54 7.00
CA LEU A 64 -9.43 1.39 7.29
C LEU A 64 -9.19 0.88 8.70
N SER A 65 -10.21 0.24 9.28
CA SER A 65 -10.06 -0.52 10.51
C SER A 65 -9.30 -1.81 10.23
N TRP A 66 -8.28 -2.11 11.04
CA TRP A 66 -7.57 -3.39 11.01
C TRP A 66 -8.50 -4.58 11.32
N VAL A 67 -9.49 -4.36 12.17
CA VAL A 67 -10.36 -5.44 12.67
C VAL A 67 -11.46 -5.80 11.67
N SER A 68 -12.10 -4.79 11.06
CA SER A 68 -13.28 -5.01 10.20
C SER A 68 -13.06 -4.69 8.72
N ALA A 69 -11.92 -4.09 8.36
CA ALA A 69 -11.68 -3.48 7.05
C ALA A 69 -12.69 -2.38 6.65
N ASP A 70 -13.47 -1.86 7.60
CA ASP A 70 -14.37 -0.74 7.33
C ASP A 70 -13.57 0.54 7.04
N VAL A 71 -14.02 1.33 6.07
CA VAL A 71 -13.47 2.65 5.79
C VAL A 71 -13.79 3.60 6.95
N LEU A 72 -12.75 4.04 7.65
CA LEU A 72 -12.83 5.00 8.75
C LEU A 72 -12.74 6.44 8.26
N ALA A 73 -11.91 6.69 7.24
CA ALA A 73 -11.72 8.02 6.66
C ALA A 73 -11.20 7.96 5.21
N GLY A 74 -11.37 9.06 4.48
CA GLY A 74 -10.81 9.26 3.14
C GLY A 74 -11.80 9.89 2.15
N PRO A 75 -11.36 10.21 0.93
CA PRO A 75 -10.00 10.00 0.42
C PRO A 75 -8.95 10.87 1.14
N LEU A 76 -7.75 10.31 1.33
CA LEU A 76 -6.60 10.96 1.95
C LEU A 76 -5.76 11.68 0.89
N ASP A 77 -5.02 12.72 1.30
CA ASP A 77 -4.08 13.40 0.42
C ASP A 77 -2.91 12.45 0.04
N PRO A 78 -2.52 12.35 -1.25
CA PRO A 78 -1.37 11.55 -1.68
C PRO A 78 -0.06 11.87 -0.96
N ALA A 79 0.09 13.06 -0.36
CA ALA A 79 1.21 13.42 0.50
C ALA A 79 1.42 12.43 1.66
N VAL A 80 0.38 11.70 2.08
CA VAL A 80 0.46 10.64 3.09
C VAL A 80 1.46 9.54 2.71
N LEU A 81 1.71 9.29 1.41
CA LEU A 81 2.70 8.30 0.98
C LEU A 81 4.14 8.63 1.41
N ALA A 82 4.43 9.91 1.66
CA ALA A 82 5.74 10.37 2.14
C ALA A 82 5.91 10.27 3.65
N ASP A 83 4.84 10.01 4.40
CA ASP A 83 4.87 9.83 5.85
C ASP A 83 5.19 8.37 6.17
N ASP A 84 6.26 8.11 6.94
CA ASP A 84 6.64 6.75 7.33
C ASP A 84 5.56 6.09 8.23
N GLU A 85 4.83 6.87 9.04
CA GLU A 85 3.80 6.34 9.94
C GLU A 85 2.60 5.76 9.16
N ALA A 86 2.33 6.27 7.96
CA ALA A 86 1.24 5.79 7.10
C ALA A 86 1.46 4.36 6.58
N TRP A 87 2.69 3.85 6.66
CA TRP A 87 3.08 2.52 6.20
C TRP A 87 3.03 1.46 7.30
N LEU A 88 2.61 1.84 8.51
CA LEU A 88 2.56 0.99 9.69
C LEU A 88 1.11 0.80 10.16
N GLU A 89 0.89 -0.21 11.00
CA GLU A 89 -0.33 -0.29 11.81
C GLU A 89 -0.31 0.83 12.85
N ASP A 90 -1.36 1.64 12.89
CA ASP A 90 -1.51 2.72 13.86
C ASP A 90 -1.99 2.19 15.22
N ALA A 91 -1.73 2.95 16.29
CA ALA A 91 -2.09 2.62 17.66
C ALA A 91 -3.60 2.36 17.87
N ASP A 92 -4.45 2.93 17.01
CA ASP A 92 -5.90 2.73 17.02
C ASP A 92 -6.37 1.49 16.22
N SER A 93 -5.46 0.57 15.89
CA SER A 93 -5.73 -0.60 15.02
C SER A 93 -6.36 -0.17 13.70
N SER A 94 -5.72 0.80 13.04
CA SER A 94 -6.10 1.28 11.70
C SER A 94 -4.89 1.30 10.78
N TYR A 95 -5.13 1.27 9.47
CA TYR A 95 -4.07 1.32 8.46
C TYR A 95 -4.51 2.13 7.25
N VAL A 96 -3.54 2.58 6.46
CA VAL A 96 -3.80 3.23 5.17
C VAL A 96 -3.76 2.18 4.06
N ALA A 97 -4.73 2.25 3.16
CA ALA A 97 -4.85 1.35 2.01
C ALA A 97 -5.17 2.13 0.74
N LEU A 98 -4.76 1.58 -0.40
CA LEU A 98 -5.38 1.86 -1.69
C LEU A 98 -6.69 1.08 -1.76
N VAL A 99 -7.79 1.75 -2.06
CA VAL A 99 -9.13 1.15 -2.20
C VAL A 99 -9.71 1.51 -3.55
N GLN A 100 -10.26 0.53 -4.26
CA GLN A 100 -10.95 0.79 -5.53
C GLN A 100 -12.16 1.72 -5.31
N PRO A 101 -12.44 2.62 -6.27
CA PRO A 101 -13.57 3.56 -6.19
C PRO A 101 -14.95 2.89 -6.25
#